data_AF-A0A433V7L1-F1
#
_entry.id   AF-A0A433V7L1-F1
#
_cell.length_a   1.000
_cell.length_b   1.000
_cell.length_c   1.000
_cell.angle_alpha   90.00
_cell.angle_beta   90.00
_cell.angle_gamma   90.00
#
_symmetry.space_group_name_H-M   'P 1'
#
loop_
_entity.id
_entity.type
_entity.pdbx_description
1 polymer ?
#
loop_
_entity_poly.entity_id
_entity_poly.type
_entity_poly.pdbx_seq_one_letter_code
_entity_poly.pdbx_strand_id
1 'polypeptide(L)'
;MFYGILYGIVMERSTIYIAITNHGFGHATRTAAVAATIQKLFPDVLLILVTTAPRWLLECYIQGEFIHRPRAYDLGVVQADSLTMDKDATLSKLVEIKKKQNSIIASEVNFIRQNRVNLILADVPFLAAPIASAANIPCWMMTNFGWDFIYRDWGGEFIAIADWIGECYSKCQRTFRLPFHEPMSMFSNITDVGLTGGSPHYKAEEISQKWKITTPKEKTALLTFGGLGLQEIPYQNLNKFPDWQFITFDDSAPELPNIIKITDRKYRPVDIMPVCGQVISKPGYGTFAEASKLNMPITTITRDNFAEAAYILEGIKNYNQHKILSPQEFFEGDWDFLNQEFQQPSELKTITKDGNEVIAQNVINFLKQ
;
A
#
# COMPACT_ATOMS: atom_id res chain seq x y z
N MET A 1 61.15 5.04 2.70
CA MET A 1 59.98 5.91 2.95
C MET A 1 59.19 5.97 1.66
N PHE A 2 58.17 5.13 1.51
CA PHE A 2 57.23 5.18 0.39
C PHE A 2 55.84 5.03 1.01
N TYR A 3 55.15 6.16 1.20
CA TYR A 3 53.74 6.19 1.53
C TYR A 3 52.97 6.04 0.22
N GLY A 4 52.39 4.85 -0.01
CA GLY A 4 51.41 4.64 -1.05
C GLY A 4 50.08 5.23 -0.59
N ILE A 5 49.61 6.28 -1.27
CA ILE A 5 48.28 6.83 -1.11
C ILE A 5 47.31 5.84 -1.78
N LEU A 6 46.53 5.13 -0.96
CA LEU A 6 45.39 4.35 -1.44
C LEU A 6 44.29 5.35 -1.86
N TYR A 7 44.17 5.64 -3.16
CA TYR A 7 42.97 6.25 -3.70
C TYR A 7 41.85 5.22 -3.59
N GLY A 8 41.04 5.33 -2.53
CA GLY A 8 39.75 4.66 -2.48
C GLY A 8 38.90 5.19 -3.63
N ILE A 9 38.55 4.33 -4.58
CA ILE A 9 37.51 4.63 -5.57
C ILE A 9 36.23 4.85 -4.76
N VAL A 10 35.80 6.10 -4.62
CA VAL A 10 34.46 6.40 -4.12
C VAL A 10 33.51 5.92 -5.21
N MET A 11 32.98 4.71 -5.06
CA MET A 11 31.89 4.25 -5.93
C MET A 11 30.75 5.25 -5.77
N GLU A 12 30.28 5.79 -6.90
CA GLU A 12 29.19 6.75 -6.91
C GLU A 12 27.94 6.05 -6.37
N ARG A 13 27.37 6.63 -5.31
CA ARG A 13 26.23 6.06 -4.60
C ARG A 13 25.01 5.99 -5.52
N SER A 14 24.50 4.79 -5.83
CA SER A 14 23.28 4.64 -6.62
C SER A 14 22.10 5.29 -5.90
N THR A 15 21.29 6.07 -6.63
CA THR A 15 20.15 6.81 -6.08
C THR A 15 18.85 6.37 -6.76
N ILE A 16 17.88 5.91 -5.96
CA ILE A 16 16.54 5.54 -6.42
C ILE A 16 15.56 6.61 -5.98
N TYR A 17 14.78 7.10 -6.94
CA TYR A 17 13.69 8.02 -6.70
C TYR A 17 12.36 7.25 -6.65
N ILE A 18 11.80 7.12 -5.45
CA ILE A 18 10.62 6.31 -5.20
C ILE A 18 9.39 7.21 -5.10
N ALA A 19 8.56 7.23 -6.13
CA ALA A 19 7.39 8.10 -6.21
C ALA A 19 6.11 7.32 -5.88
N ILE A 20 5.30 7.82 -4.94
CA ILE A 20 4.12 7.10 -4.44
C ILE A 20 2.87 7.92 -4.75
N THR A 21 1.85 7.29 -5.32
CA THR A 21 0.53 7.90 -5.52
C THR A 21 0.01 8.55 -4.24
N ASN A 22 -0.59 9.73 -4.40
CA ASN A 22 -1.22 10.46 -3.30
C ASN A 22 -2.63 9.92 -3.04
N HIS A 23 -2.71 8.69 -2.51
CA HIS A 23 -3.98 8.05 -2.17
C HIS A 23 -3.85 7.05 -1.02
N GLY A 24 -4.11 7.53 0.20
CA GLY A 24 -4.14 6.69 1.40
C GLY A 24 -2.78 6.09 1.80
N PHE A 25 -2.74 5.46 2.97
CA PHE A 25 -1.51 4.87 3.53
C PHE A 25 -1.15 3.51 2.92
N GLY A 26 -2.07 2.84 2.23
CA GLY A 26 -1.82 1.52 1.63
C GLY A 26 -0.68 1.53 0.61
N HIS A 27 -0.66 2.52 -0.29
CA HIS A 27 0.41 2.69 -1.27
C HIS A 27 1.75 3.05 -0.61
N ALA A 28 1.72 3.94 0.39
CA ALA A 28 2.91 4.34 1.13
C ALA A 28 3.55 3.13 1.85
N THR A 29 2.76 2.33 2.55
CA THR A 29 3.24 1.19 3.34
C THR A 29 3.75 0.04 2.47
N ARG A 30 3.02 -0.33 1.41
CA ARG A 30 3.47 -1.39 0.48
C ARG A 30 4.76 -1.01 -0.22
N THR A 31 4.89 0.24 -0.65
CA THR A 31 6.10 0.74 -1.29
C THR A 31 7.26 0.85 -0.32
N ALA A 32 7.00 1.34 0.91
CA ALA A 32 8.02 1.42 1.95
C ALA A 32 8.56 0.03 2.34
N ALA A 33 7.72 -1.02 2.30
CA ALA A 33 8.18 -2.39 2.49
C ALA A 33 9.16 -2.85 1.39
N VAL A 34 8.86 -2.54 0.11
CA VAL A 34 9.80 -2.84 -0.99
C VAL A 34 11.09 -2.02 -0.86
N ALA A 35 10.97 -0.73 -0.53
CA ALA A 35 12.11 0.16 -0.30
C ALA A 35 13.03 -0.36 0.82
N ALA A 36 12.44 -0.84 1.93
CA ALA A 36 13.17 -1.47 3.03
C ALA A 36 13.91 -2.74 2.57
N THR A 37 13.27 -3.59 1.75
CA THR A 37 13.93 -4.77 1.17
C THR A 37 15.08 -4.38 0.24
N ILE A 38 14.92 -3.35 -0.59
CA ILE A 38 16.00 -2.82 -1.43
C ILE A 38 17.18 -2.38 -0.57
N GLN A 39 16.94 -1.57 0.47
CA GLN A 39 18.00 -1.08 1.33
C GLN A 39 18.68 -2.20 2.12
N LYS A 40 17.93 -3.21 2.56
CA LYS A 40 18.49 -4.41 3.21
C LYS A 40 19.45 -5.17 2.29
N LEU A 41 19.10 -5.30 1.01
CA LEU A 41 19.88 -6.06 0.02
C LEU A 41 20.99 -5.24 -0.66
N PHE A 42 20.86 -3.91 -0.65
CA PHE A 42 21.85 -2.99 -1.20
C PHE A 42 22.03 -1.76 -0.29
N PRO A 43 22.73 -1.92 0.85
CA PRO A 43 22.80 -0.90 1.92
C PRO A 43 23.34 0.47 1.50
N ASP A 44 24.23 0.49 0.51
CA ASP A 44 24.84 1.72 0.01
C ASP A 44 23.88 2.54 -0.85
N VAL A 45 22.71 2.03 -1.24
CA VAL A 45 21.75 2.81 -2.06
C VAL A 45 21.23 4.04 -1.32
N LEU A 46 21.04 5.15 -2.02
CA LEU A 46 20.30 6.31 -1.53
C LEU A 46 18.84 6.22 -1.99
N LEU A 47 17.91 6.23 -1.04
CA LEU A 47 16.48 6.28 -1.33
C LEU A 47 15.96 7.71 -1.19
N ILE A 48 15.22 8.17 -2.20
CA ILE A 48 14.46 9.43 -2.14
C ILE A 48 12.98 9.07 -2.23
N LEU A 49 12.27 9.20 -1.10
CA LEU A 49 10.84 8.85 -0.98
C LEU A 49 10.02 10.09 -1.27
N VAL A 50 9.25 10.04 -2.35
CA VAL A 50 8.49 11.17 -2.87
C VAL A 50 7.01 10.90 -2.71
N THR A 51 6.46 11.47 -1.65
CA THR A 51 5.11 11.22 -1.20
C THR A 51 4.69 12.25 -0.17
N THR A 52 3.40 12.58 -0.14
CA THR A 52 2.76 13.37 0.92
C THR A 52 2.55 12.56 2.21
N ALA A 53 2.76 11.24 2.19
CA ALA A 53 2.68 10.42 3.39
C ALA A 53 3.66 10.94 4.46
N PRO A 54 3.25 10.92 5.74
CA PRO A 54 4.06 11.49 6.80
C PRO A 54 5.31 10.63 7.04
N ARG A 55 6.44 11.29 7.34
CA ARG A 55 7.74 10.64 7.53
C ARG A 55 7.70 9.49 8.54
N TRP A 56 6.98 9.68 9.66
CA TRP A 56 6.85 8.66 10.70
C TRP A 56 6.32 7.32 10.16
N LEU A 57 5.41 7.34 9.18
CA LEU A 57 4.85 6.13 8.59
C LEU A 57 5.89 5.38 7.75
N LEU A 58 6.75 6.12 7.05
CA LEU A 58 7.84 5.54 6.26
C LEU A 58 8.89 4.89 7.17
N GLU A 59 9.22 5.55 8.29
CA GLU A 59 10.17 5.06 9.31
C GLU A 59 9.68 3.80 10.04
N CYS A 60 8.37 3.52 10.04
CA CYS A 60 7.84 2.24 10.53
C CYS A 60 8.27 1.04 9.66
N TYR A 61 8.75 1.26 8.44
CA TYR A 61 9.17 0.21 7.50
C TYR A 61 10.64 0.30 7.12
N ILE A 62 11.16 1.52 6.89
CA ILE A 62 12.52 1.77 6.42
C ILE A 62 13.40 2.14 7.62
N GLN A 63 14.33 1.25 7.98
CA GLN A 63 15.23 1.45 9.13
C GLN A 63 16.47 2.29 8.80
N GLY A 64 16.97 2.24 7.57
CA GLY A 64 18.16 2.99 7.17
C GLY A 64 17.81 4.41 6.70
N GLU A 65 18.84 5.15 6.32
CA GLU A 65 18.69 6.55 5.91
C GLU A 65 17.96 6.70 4.57
N PHE A 66 17.08 7.70 4.49
CA PHE A 66 16.43 8.10 3.26
C PHE A 66 16.10 9.61 3.26
N ILE A 67 15.99 10.18 2.06
CA ILE A 67 15.51 11.54 1.86
C ILE A 67 13.99 11.52 1.70
N HIS A 68 13.28 12.30 2.51
CA HIS A 68 11.83 12.51 2.36
C HIS A 68 11.56 13.77 1.55
N ARG A 69 10.87 13.63 0.42
CA ARG A 69 10.44 14.73 -0.44
C ARG A 69 8.90 14.80 -0.46
N PRO A 70 8.26 15.68 0.34
CA PRO A 70 6.81 15.75 0.45
C PRO A 70 6.17 16.40 -0.78
N ARG A 71 5.94 15.60 -1.82
CA ARG A 71 5.36 16.01 -3.11
C ARG A 71 4.37 14.96 -3.62
N ALA A 72 3.41 15.41 -4.41
CA ALA A 72 2.44 14.55 -5.11
C ALA A 72 2.56 14.80 -6.63
N TYR A 73 2.46 13.72 -7.40
CA TYR A 73 2.51 13.73 -8.87
C TYR A 73 1.21 13.29 -9.52
N ASP A 74 0.22 13.08 -8.68
CA ASP A 74 -1.10 12.66 -9.04
C ASP A 74 -2.09 13.08 -7.95
N LEU A 75 -3.30 12.63 -8.16
CA LEU A 75 -4.37 12.62 -7.18
C LEU A 75 -4.97 11.22 -7.26
N GLY A 76 -5.34 10.63 -6.13
CA GLY A 76 -6.28 9.51 -6.15
C GLY A 76 -7.72 10.00 -6.18
N VAL A 77 -8.50 9.62 -5.17
CA VAL A 77 -9.86 10.12 -5.00
C VAL A 77 -9.91 11.14 -3.87
N VAL A 78 -10.60 12.27 -4.09
CA VAL A 78 -11.00 13.17 -3.01
C VAL A 78 -12.16 12.52 -2.27
N GLN A 79 -12.00 12.32 -0.97
CA GLN A 79 -13.00 11.67 -0.14
C GLN A 79 -13.21 12.47 1.15
N ALA A 80 -14.46 12.56 1.62
CA ALA A 80 -14.79 13.11 2.93
C ALA A 80 -14.49 12.09 4.05
N ASP A 81 -14.68 10.81 3.75
CA ASP A 81 -14.51 9.67 4.66
C ASP A 81 -14.04 8.40 3.89
N SER A 82 -14.12 7.22 4.50
CA SER A 82 -13.66 5.96 3.88
C SER A 82 -14.45 5.51 2.65
N LEU A 83 -15.71 5.95 2.55
CA LEU A 83 -16.74 5.41 1.65
C LEU A 83 -17.21 6.47 0.65
N THR A 84 -17.35 7.73 1.08
CA THR A 84 -17.91 8.83 0.30
C THR A 84 -16.86 9.49 -0.58
N MET A 85 -17.05 9.40 -1.90
CA MET A 85 -16.16 10.00 -2.90
C MET A 85 -16.74 11.29 -3.45
N ASP A 86 -15.91 12.33 -3.53
CA ASP A 86 -16.23 13.61 -4.16
C ASP A 86 -15.66 13.62 -5.59
N LYS A 87 -16.48 13.18 -6.54
CA LYS A 87 -16.07 13.08 -7.96
C LYS A 87 -15.83 14.46 -8.57
N ASP A 88 -16.66 15.46 -8.27
CA ASP A 88 -16.53 16.80 -8.85
C ASP A 88 -15.24 17.51 -8.38
N ALA A 89 -14.91 17.41 -7.10
CA ALA A 89 -13.65 17.93 -6.57
C ALA A 89 -12.45 17.14 -7.12
N THR A 90 -12.60 15.83 -7.32
CA THR A 90 -11.57 14.98 -7.93
C THR A 90 -11.28 15.43 -9.37
N LEU A 91 -12.31 15.57 -10.20
CA LEU A 91 -12.20 16.03 -11.59
C LEU A 91 -11.55 17.41 -11.68
N SER A 92 -12.03 18.36 -10.86
CA SER A 92 -11.50 19.73 -10.82
C SER A 92 -10.00 19.77 -10.55
N LYS A 93 -9.53 18.99 -9.57
CA LYS A 93 -8.10 18.89 -9.25
C LYS A 93 -7.29 18.17 -10.32
N LEU A 94 -7.83 17.11 -10.95
CA LEU A 94 -7.15 16.42 -12.06
C LEU A 94 -6.93 17.36 -13.25
N VAL A 95 -7.94 18.18 -13.59
CA VAL A 95 -7.83 19.21 -14.62
C VAL A 95 -6.75 20.24 -14.26
N GLU A 96 -6.66 20.65 -13.00
CA GLU A 96 -5.61 21.55 -12.53
C GLU A 96 -4.21 20.93 -12.65
N ILE A 97 -4.05 19.67 -12.24
CA ILE A 97 -2.78 18.93 -12.37
C ILE A 97 -2.38 18.84 -13.85
N LYS A 98 -3.32 18.49 -14.75
CA LYS A 98 -3.08 18.44 -16.19
C LYS A 98 -2.60 19.79 -16.74
N LYS A 99 -3.22 20.90 -16.32
CA LYS A 99 -2.79 22.27 -16.69
C LYS A 99 -1.37 22.60 -16.18
N LYS A 100 -1.01 22.12 -14.98
CA LYS A 100 0.30 22.38 -14.35
C LYS A 100 1.38 21.36 -14.71
N GLN A 101 1.06 20.31 -15.45
CA GLN A 101 1.94 19.17 -15.74
C GLN A 101 3.36 19.59 -16.14
N ASN A 102 3.50 20.49 -17.13
CA ASN A 102 4.82 20.89 -17.63
C ASN A 102 5.69 21.56 -16.55
N SER A 103 5.07 22.37 -15.69
CA SER A 103 5.77 23.03 -14.59
C SER A 103 6.21 22.04 -13.49
N ILE A 104 5.35 21.06 -13.18
CA ILE A 104 5.66 19.98 -12.24
C ILE A 104 6.85 19.17 -12.77
N ILE A 105 6.77 18.72 -14.03
CA ILE A 105 7.83 17.96 -14.70
C ILE A 105 9.16 18.72 -14.66
N ALA A 106 9.17 19.99 -15.11
CA ALA A 106 10.40 20.79 -15.14
C ALA A 106 11.06 20.93 -13.75
N SER A 107 10.24 21.11 -12.70
CA SER A 107 10.76 21.23 -11.33
C SER A 107 11.41 19.93 -10.84
N GLU A 108 10.85 18.77 -11.18
CA GLU A 108 11.37 17.48 -10.75
C GLU A 108 12.57 17.01 -11.58
N VAL A 109 12.61 17.32 -12.89
CA VAL A 109 13.79 17.04 -13.72
C VAL A 109 15.05 17.69 -13.14
N ASN A 110 14.95 18.94 -12.69
CA ASN A 110 16.07 19.63 -12.04
C ASN A 110 16.51 18.92 -10.76
N PHE A 111 15.55 18.55 -9.90
CA PHE A 111 15.84 17.84 -8.65
C PHE A 111 16.49 16.48 -8.90
N ILE A 112 15.96 15.70 -9.85
CA ILE A 112 16.46 14.37 -10.24
C ILE A 112 17.89 14.46 -10.75
N ARG A 113 18.20 15.43 -11.61
CA ARG A 113 19.57 15.65 -12.12
C ARG A 113 20.55 16.08 -11.04
N GLN A 114 20.14 17.01 -10.16
CA GLN A 114 20.98 17.47 -9.04
C GLN A 114 21.33 16.33 -8.08
N ASN A 115 20.40 15.41 -7.84
CA ASN A 115 20.58 14.27 -6.95
C ASN A 115 21.07 13.00 -7.67
N ARG A 116 21.45 13.10 -8.96
CA ARG A 116 22.01 11.99 -9.77
C ARG A 116 21.20 10.69 -9.67
N VAL A 117 19.87 10.82 -9.72
CA VAL A 117 18.94 9.68 -9.68
C VAL A 117 19.20 8.76 -10.88
N ASN A 118 19.32 7.46 -10.62
CA ASN A 118 19.54 6.44 -11.65
C ASN A 118 18.23 5.82 -12.14
N LEU A 119 17.21 5.72 -11.27
CA LEU A 119 15.94 5.06 -11.55
C LEU A 119 14.79 5.72 -10.81
N ILE A 120 13.65 5.89 -11.49
CA ILE A 120 12.36 6.10 -10.82
C ILE A 120 11.69 4.74 -10.60
N LEU A 121 11.35 4.43 -9.35
CA LEU A 121 10.50 3.29 -8.97
C LEU A 121 9.19 3.82 -8.41
N ALA A 122 8.10 3.67 -9.15
CA ALA A 122 6.86 4.38 -8.90
C ALA A 122 5.71 3.45 -8.46
N ASP A 123 5.00 3.81 -7.40
CA ASP A 123 3.72 3.21 -7.03
C ASP A 123 2.57 4.01 -7.64
N VAL A 124 2.49 3.89 -8.96
CA VAL A 124 1.47 4.38 -9.89
C VAL A 124 1.10 5.88 -9.95
N PRO A 125 1.90 6.88 -9.48
CA PRO A 125 1.60 8.27 -9.81
C PRO A 125 1.74 8.52 -11.31
N PHE A 126 0.68 9.04 -11.93
CA PHE A 126 0.61 9.14 -13.39
C PHE A 126 1.67 10.07 -14.00
N LEU A 127 2.14 11.11 -13.32
CA LEU A 127 3.22 11.96 -13.87
C LEU A 127 4.64 11.38 -13.71
N ALA A 128 4.85 10.25 -13.01
CA ALA A 128 6.20 9.71 -12.82
C ALA A 128 6.90 9.33 -14.14
N ALA A 129 6.21 8.64 -15.05
CA ALA A 129 6.80 8.26 -16.33
C ALA A 129 7.12 9.46 -17.24
N PRO A 130 6.23 10.48 -17.39
CA PRO A 130 6.59 11.76 -18.01
C PRO A 130 7.79 12.46 -17.38
N ILE A 131 7.90 12.47 -16.04
CA ILE A 131 9.05 13.05 -15.32
C ILE A 131 10.35 12.32 -15.70
N ALA A 132 10.36 10.99 -15.64
CA ALA A 132 11.54 10.19 -15.96
C ALA A 132 11.97 10.36 -17.43
N SER A 133 11.00 10.37 -18.34
CA SER A 133 11.24 10.61 -19.77
C SER A 133 11.91 11.97 -20.01
N ALA A 134 11.41 13.04 -19.37
CA ALA A 134 12.02 14.37 -19.48
C ALA A 134 13.40 14.47 -18.78
N ALA A 135 13.62 13.67 -17.75
CA ALA A 135 14.92 13.56 -17.07
C ALA A 135 15.92 12.63 -17.79
N ASN A 136 15.46 11.89 -18.81
CA ASN A 136 16.22 10.86 -19.52
C ASN A 136 16.74 9.74 -18.61
N ILE A 137 15.88 9.25 -17.70
CA ILE A 137 16.16 8.10 -16.83
C ILE A 137 15.02 7.08 -16.91
N PRO A 138 15.27 5.80 -16.59
CA PRO A 138 14.23 4.78 -16.56
C PRO A 138 13.15 5.05 -15.52
N CYS A 139 11.91 4.65 -15.86
CA CYS A 139 10.78 4.61 -14.93
C CYS A 139 10.22 3.20 -14.90
N TRP A 140 10.23 2.59 -13.72
CA TRP A 140 9.57 1.33 -13.43
C TRP A 140 8.40 1.58 -12.50
N MET A 141 7.32 0.81 -12.64
CA MET A 141 6.15 0.90 -11.78
C MET A 141 5.91 -0.39 -11.00
N MET A 142 5.28 -0.29 -9.84
CA MET A 142 4.70 -1.41 -9.11
C MET A 142 3.27 -1.06 -8.69
N THR A 143 2.29 -1.87 -9.06
CA THR A 143 0.89 -1.67 -8.65
C THR A 143 0.03 -2.87 -9.06
N ASN A 144 -1.20 -2.93 -8.56
CA ASN A 144 -2.25 -3.84 -9.02
C ASN A 144 -3.33 -3.12 -9.87
N PHE A 145 -3.35 -1.79 -9.91
CA PHE A 145 -4.27 -1.04 -10.77
C PHE A 145 -3.65 0.27 -11.26
N GLY A 146 -4.15 0.81 -12.37
CA GLY A 146 -3.89 2.18 -12.85
C GLY A 146 -5.03 3.16 -12.54
N TRP A 147 -4.71 4.45 -12.34
CA TRP A 147 -5.74 5.48 -12.13
C TRP A 147 -6.64 5.69 -13.36
N ASP A 148 -6.14 5.41 -14.55
CA ASP A 148 -6.95 5.39 -15.77
C ASP A 148 -8.09 4.37 -15.67
N PHE A 149 -7.83 3.18 -15.12
CA PHE A 149 -8.86 2.16 -14.90
C PHE A 149 -9.95 2.66 -13.94
N ILE A 150 -9.56 3.23 -12.80
CA ILE A 150 -10.50 3.75 -11.79
C ILE A 150 -11.36 4.89 -12.35
N TYR A 151 -10.72 5.87 -13.00
CA TYR A 151 -11.45 7.03 -13.51
C TYR A 151 -12.31 6.69 -14.72
N ARG A 152 -11.88 5.75 -15.57
CA ARG A 152 -12.67 5.34 -16.73
C ARG A 152 -14.01 4.73 -16.32
N ASP A 153 -14.04 3.95 -15.24
CA ASP A 153 -15.27 3.36 -14.69
C ASP A 153 -16.32 4.42 -14.29
N TRP A 154 -15.89 5.62 -13.92
CA TRP A 154 -16.82 6.70 -13.57
C TRP A 154 -17.50 7.37 -14.77
N GLY A 155 -16.99 7.15 -15.99
CA GLY A 155 -17.57 7.68 -17.22
C GLY A 155 -17.53 9.21 -17.35
N GLY A 156 -18.30 9.74 -18.30
CA GLY A 156 -18.41 11.18 -18.53
C GLY A 156 -17.07 11.87 -18.81
N GLU A 157 -16.81 13.00 -18.16
CA GLU A 157 -15.58 13.78 -18.32
C GLU A 157 -14.32 13.02 -17.85
N PHE A 158 -14.47 11.99 -17.02
CA PHE A 158 -13.34 11.18 -16.57
C PHE A 158 -12.74 10.30 -17.67
N ILE A 159 -13.46 10.02 -18.75
CA ILE A 159 -12.92 9.24 -19.88
C ILE A 159 -11.71 9.96 -20.49
N ALA A 160 -11.83 11.26 -20.76
CA ALA A 160 -10.74 12.06 -21.33
C ALA A 160 -9.55 12.26 -20.36
N ILE A 161 -9.83 12.20 -19.05
CA ILE A 161 -8.79 12.20 -18.02
C ILE A 161 -8.07 10.84 -17.98
N ALA A 162 -8.81 9.74 -18.03
CA ALA A 162 -8.28 8.40 -18.09
C ALA A 162 -7.44 8.16 -19.34
N ASP A 163 -7.84 8.68 -20.50
CA ASP A 163 -7.04 8.62 -21.74
C ASP A 163 -5.70 9.32 -21.57
N TRP A 164 -5.71 10.55 -21.02
CA TRP A 164 -4.48 11.30 -20.73
C TRP A 164 -3.57 10.60 -19.71
N ILE A 165 -4.15 9.99 -18.67
CA ILE A 165 -3.39 9.21 -17.69
C ILE A 165 -2.80 7.96 -18.34
N GLY A 166 -3.55 7.26 -19.20
CA GLY A 166 -3.06 6.14 -19.98
C GLY A 166 -1.87 6.52 -20.88
N GLU A 167 -1.93 7.68 -21.54
CA GLU A 167 -0.79 8.24 -22.30
C GLU A 167 0.44 8.54 -21.43
N CYS A 168 0.23 8.85 -20.15
CA CYS A 168 1.34 9.01 -19.21
C CYS A 168 1.93 7.65 -18.82
N TYR A 169 1.08 6.65 -18.51
CA TYR A 169 1.52 5.31 -18.16
C TYR A 169 2.21 4.57 -19.30
N SER A 170 1.83 4.81 -20.56
CA SER A 170 2.46 4.18 -21.73
C SER A 170 3.94 4.53 -21.91
N LYS A 171 4.42 5.59 -21.25
CA LYS A 171 5.85 6.00 -21.20
C LYS A 171 6.65 5.22 -20.17
N CYS A 172 6.01 4.42 -19.33
CA CYS A 172 6.68 3.55 -18.37
C CYS A 172 7.47 2.45 -19.13
N GLN A 173 8.68 2.15 -18.68
CA GLN A 173 9.52 1.15 -19.34
C GLN A 173 9.26 -0.28 -18.85
N ARG A 174 8.75 -0.42 -17.61
CA ARG A 174 8.48 -1.72 -16.98
C ARG A 174 7.50 -1.59 -15.83
N THR A 175 6.61 -2.56 -15.68
CA THR A 175 5.64 -2.61 -14.58
C THR A 175 5.72 -3.97 -13.89
N PHE A 176 5.87 -3.95 -12.56
CA PHE A 176 5.64 -5.10 -11.69
C PHE A 176 4.17 -5.11 -11.30
N ARG A 177 3.41 -6.02 -11.91
CA ARG A 177 1.99 -6.16 -11.63
C ARG A 177 1.82 -7.05 -10.39
N LEU A 178 1.33 -6.41 -9.34
CA LEU A 178 1.07 -7.04 -8.06
C LEU A 178 -0.19 -7.91 -8.15
N PRO A 179 -0.42 -8.89 -7.27
CA PRO A 179 -1.67 -9.66 -7.27
C PRO A 179 -2.91 -8.79 -7.03
N PHE A 180 -4.11 -9.35 -7.21
CA PHE A 180 -5.39 -8.62 -7.09
C PHE A 180 -5.51 -7.48 -8.11
N HIS A 181 -5.04 -7.75 -9.33
CA HIS A 181 -4.89 -6.73 -10.35
C HIS A 181 -5.99 -6.74 -11.39
N GLU A 182 -6.23 -5.56 -11.95
CA GLU A 182 -6.92 -5.39 -13.22
C GLU A 182 -5.98 -5.75 -14.41
N PRO A 183 -6.48 -5.85 -15.67
CA PRO A 183 -5.66 -6.23 -16.82
C PRO A 183 -4.41 -5.37 -17.06
N MET A 184 -4.43 -4.10 -16.68
CA MET A 184 -3.37 -3.09 -16.81
C MET A 184 -3.00 -2.79 -18.27
N SER A 185 -4.01 -2.58 -19.11
CA SER A 185 -3.86 -2.48 -20.58
C SER A 185 -3.04 -1.29 -21.08
N MET A 186 -2.88 -0.23 -20.29
CA MET A 186 -2.04 0.92 -20.64
C MET A 186 -0.53 0.68 -20.46
N PHE A 187 -0.15 -0.44 -19.86
CA PHE A 187 1.23 -0.82 -19.61
C PHE A 187 1.70 -1.87 -20.62
N SER A 188 2.87 -1.66 -21.25
CA SER A 188 3.36 -2.51 -22.34
C SER A 188 4.28 -3.66 -21.88
N ASN A 189 5.07 -3.45 -20.83
CA ASN A 189 6.07 -4.41 -20.34
C ASN A 189 5.76 -4.81 -18.89
N ILE A 190 4.89 -5.80 -18.73
CA ILE A 190 4.38 -6.26 -17.44
C ILE A 190 5.12 -7.53 -16.99
N THR A 191 5.58 -7.54 -15.74
CA THR A 191 6.05 -8.73 -15.02
C THR A 191 5.14 -8.96 -13.83
N ASP A 192 4.44 -10.10 -13.79
CA ASP A 192 3.66 -10.49 -12.60
C ASP A 192 4.62 -10.89 -11.47
N VAL A 193 4.32 -10.44 -10.25
CA VAL A 193 5.12 -10.71 -9.04
C VAL A 193 4.23 -11.17 -7.88
N GLY A 194 4.84 -11.70 -6.82
CA GLY A 194 4.11 -12.05 -5.60
C GLY A 194 3.59 -10.84 -4.80
N LEU A 195 2.94 -11.13 -3.67
CA LEU A 195 2.44 -10.12 -2.76
C LEU A 195 3.57 -9.26 -2.19
N THR A 196 3.34 -7.95 -2.20
CA THR A 196 4.17 -6.97 -1.49
C THR A 196 3.57 -6.65 -0.13
N GLY A 197 4.31 -5.92 0.71
CA GLY A 197 3.85 -5.48 2.02
C GLY A 197 4.79 -5.89 3.15
N GLY A 198 4.47 -5.42 4.36
CA GLY A 198 5.30 -5.64 5.54
C GLY A 198 5.38 -7.09 6.00
N SER A 199 6.26 -7.33 6.96
CA SER A 199 6.32 -8.56 7.74
C SER A 199 6.44 -8.19 9.22
N PRO A 200 5.89 -9.00 10.14
CA PRO A 200 5.94 -8.70 11.57
C PRO A 200 7.38 -8.45 12.04
N HIS A 201 7.60 -7.35 12.75
CA HIS A 201 8.89 -7.02 13.38
C HIS A 201 9.07 -7.72 14.73
N TYR A 202 7.98 -8.12 15.36
CA TYR A 202 7.94 -8.64 16.72
C TYR A 202 7.40 -10.07 16.72
N LYS A 203 7.82 -10.84 17.72
CA LYS A 203 7.26 -12.17 17.96
C LYS A 203 5.86 -12.05 18.58
N ALA A 204 5.01 -13.04 18.32
CA ALA A 204 3.66 -13.07 18.84
C ALA A 204 3.63 -12.99 20.38
N GLU A 205 4.57 -13.66 21.05
CA GLU A 205 4.67 -13.67 22.51
C GLU A 205 5.01 -12.29 23.08
N GLU A 206 5.86 -11.52 22.39
CA GLU A 206 6.23 -10.16 22.79
C GLU A 206 5.03 -9.22 22.72
N ILE A 207 4.22 -9.36 21.65
CA ILE A 207 2.97 -8.63 21.49
C ILE A 207 1.98 -9.03 22.59
N SER A 208 1.71 -10.33 22.76
CA SER A 208 0.76 -10.80 23.77
C SER A 208 1.14 -10.38 25.19
N GLN A 209 2.42 -10.44 25.55
CA GLN A 209 2.89 -9.99 26.87
C GLN A 209 2.72 -8.47 27.04
N LYS A 210 3.10 -7.68 26.03
CA LYS A 210 3.06 -6.22 26.11
C LYS A 210 1.64 -5.68 26.34
N TRP A 211 0.65 -6.24 25.65
CA TRP A 211 -0.76 -5.83 25.78
C TRP A 211 -1.60 -6.77 26.63
N LYS A 212 -0.98 -7.74 27.33
CA LYS A 212 -1.65 -8.71 28.20
C LYS A 212 -2.78 -9.47 27.50
N ILE A 213 -2.56 -9.84 26.24
CA ILE A 213 -3.53 -10.62 25.45
C ILE A 213 -3.48 -12.07 25.94
N THR A 214 -4.51 -12.48 26.67
CA THR A 214 -4.66 -13.85 27.19
C THR A 214 -5.76 -14.64 26.46
N THR A 215 -6.58 -13.96 25.66
CA THR A 215 -7.66 -14.58 24.89
C THR A 215 -7.09 -15.49 23.80
N PRO A 216 -7.73 -16.64 23.51
CA PRO A 216 -7.32 -17.51 22.41
C PRO A 216 -7.24 -16.76 21.09
N LYS A 217 -6.30 -17.18 20.22
CA LYS A 217 -6.06 -16.54 18.93
C LYS A 217 -7.34 -16.49 18.09
N GLU A 218 -8.10 -17.58 18.06
CA GLU A 218 -9.35 -17.73 17.31
C GLU A 218 -10.44 -16.74 17.75
N LYS A 219 -10.36 -16.25 18.99
CA LYS A 219 -11.24 -15.22 19.57
C LYS A 219 -10.59 -13.84 19.66
N THR A 220 -9.47 -13.63 18.97
CA THR A 220 -8.78 -12.34 18.91
C THR A 220 -8.86 -11.76 17.50
N ALA A 221 -9.45 -10.57 17.33
CA ALA A 221 -9.67 -9.95 16.03
C ALA A 221 -8.98 -8.59 15.92
N LEU A 222 -8.28 -8.36 14.80
CA LEU A 222 -7.74 -7.05 14.45
C LEU A 222 -8.77 -6.25 13.67
N LEU A 223 -9.21 -5.11 14.20
CA LEU A 223 -10.04 -4.13 13.50
C LEU A 223 -9.12 -3.07 12.88
N THR A 224 -9.05 -3.01 11.56
CA THR A 224 -8.20 -2.04 10.86
C THR A 224 -8.87 -1.57 9.57
N PHE A 225 -9.29 -0.31 9.51
CA PHE A 225 -10.00 0.25 8.34
C PHE A 225 -9.20 1.36 7.64
N GLY A 226 -7.90 1.46 7.94
CA GLY A 226 -7.01 2.49 7.40
C GLY A 226 -7.24 3.90 7.98
N GLY A 227 -6.48 4.87 7.50
CA GLY A 227 -6.39 6.22 8.10
C GLY A 227 -7.53 7.20 7.78
N LEU A 228 -8.59 6.77 7.09
CA LEU A 228 -9.73 7.61 6.73
C LEU A 228 -10.98 6.82 7.13
N GLY A 229 -11.79 7.30 8.08
CA GLY A 229 -13.15 6.80 8.31
C GLY A 229 -13.37 5.76 9.42
N LEU A 230 -12.58 5.79 10.50
CA LEU A 230 -12.80 4.92 11.67
C LEU A 230 -14.06 5.29 12.51
N GLN A 231 -14.69 6.44 12.24
CA GLN A 231 -15.83 6.93 13.01
C GLN A 231 -17.14 6.15 12.83
N GLU A 232 -17.16 5.13 11.96
CA GLU A 232 -18.35 4.35 11.65
C GLU A 232 -18.29 2.90 12.14
N ILE A 233 -17.21 2.47 12.81
CA ILE A 233 -17.16 1.11 13.36
C ILE A 233 -18.19 1.03 14.50
N PRO A 234 -19.18 0.10 14.44
CA PRO A 234 -20.20 -0.06 15.48
C PRO A 234 -19.64 -0.76 16.72
N TYR A 235 -18.69 -0.11 17.41
CA TYR A 235 -18.00 -0.65 18.59
C TYR A 235 -18.96 -1.10 19.70
N GLN A 236 -20.17 -0.55 19.77
CA GLN A 236 -21.21 -1.00 20.70
C GLN A 236 -21.54 -2.49 20.58
N ASN A 237 -21.43 -3.07 19.38
CA ASN A 237 -21.67 -4.50 19.15
C ASN A 237 -20.66 -5.40 19.86
N LEU A 238 -19.46 -4.88 20.15
CA LEU A 238 -18.42 -5.67 20.82
C LEU A 238 -18.83 -6.11 22.22
N ASN A 239 -19.74 -5.39 22.89
CA ASN A 239 -20.28 -5.80 24.21
C ASN A 239 -21.02 -7.15 24.17
N LYS A 240 -21.48 -7.60 23.00
CA LYS A 240 -22.13 -8.91 22.81
C LYS A 240 -21.12 -10.07 22.83
N PHE A 241 -19.83 -9.77 22.76
CA PHE A 241 -18.74 -10.75 22.65
C PHE A 241 -17.73 -10.60 23.79
N PRO A 242 -18.13 -10.80 25.07
CA PRO A 242 -17.25 -10.61 26.22
C PRO A 242 -16.07 -11.59 26.26
N ASP A 243 -16.20 -12.75 25.62
CA ASP A 243 -15.13 -13.76 25.51
C ASP A 243 -14.12 -13.48 24.37
N TRP A 244 -14.35 -12.43 23.57
CA TRP A 244 -13.47 -12.03 22.48
C TRP A 244 -12.51 -10.94 22.92
N GLN A 245 -11.41 -10.79 22.19
CA GLN A 245 -10.51 -9.64 22.29
C GLN A 245 -10.43 -8.94 20.93
N PHE A 246 -10.75 -7.66 20.90
CA PHE A 246 -10.57 -6.81 19.72
C PHE A 246 -9.34 -5.93 19.90
N ILE A 247 -8.58 -5.76 18.83
CA ILE A 247 -7.41 -4.88 18.81
C ILE A 247 -7.61 -3.86 17.69
N THR A 248 -7.36 -2.58 17.97
CA THR A 248 -7.54 -1.50 17.00
C THR A 248 -6.41 -0.46 17.11
N PHE A 249 -6.14 0.22 16.00
CA PHE A 249 -5.26 1.40 15.93
C PHE A 249 -6.05 2.71 15.91
N ASP A 250 -7.36 2.62 16.16
CA ASP A 250 -8.25 3.77 16.25
C ASP A 250 -8.13 4.43 17.63
N ASP A 251 -7.45 5.57 17.68
CA ASP A 251 -7.34 6.39 18.89
C ASP A 251 -8.72 6.86 19.41
N SER A 252 -9.73 6.93 18.54
CA SER A 252 -11.10 7.35 18.89
C SER A 252 -12.02 6.21 19.35
N ALA A 253 -11.54 4.96 19.32
CA ALA A 253 -12.34 3.83 19.79
C ALA A 253 -12.74 3.98 21.27
N PRO A 254 -13.95 3.56 21.65
CA PRO A 254 -14.43 3.67 23.03
C PRO A 254 -13.62 2.79 23.97
N GLU A 255 -13.64 3.13 25.26
CA GLU A 255 -13.09 2.28 26.32
C GLU A 255 -14.08 1.15 26.61
N LEU A 256 -13.84 -0.04 26.04
CA LEU A 256 -14.59 -1.26 26.36
C LEU A 256 -13.66 -2.34 26.93
N PRO A 257 -14.13 -3.22 27.83
CA PRO A 257 -13.28 -4.22 28.48
C PRO A 257 -12.58 -5.19 27.52
N ASN A 258 -13.15 -5.41 26.33
CA ASN A 258 -12.65 -6.33 25.32
C ASN A 258 -12.02 -5.61 24.11
N ILE A 259 -11.62 -4.34 24.24
CA ILE A 259 -10.85 -3.61 23.22
C ILE A 259 -9.45 -3.28 23.77
N ILE A 260 -8.42 -3.55 22.97
CA ILE A 260 -7.07 -3.01 23.14
C ILE A 260 -6.82 -1.96 22.07
N LYS A 261 -6.52 -0.73 22.49
CA LYS A 261 -6.14 0.37 21.61
C LYS A 261 -4.62 0.48 21.53
N ILE A 262 -4.08 0.38 20.33
CA ILE A 262 -2.65 0.54 20.07
C ILE A 262 -2.41 1.94 19.51
N THR A 263 -1.96 2.84 20.39
CA THR A 263 -1.66 4.24 20.06
C THR A 263 -0.17 4.47 19.75
N ASP A 264 0.69 3.50 20.06
CA ASP A 264 2.13 3.55 19.76
C ASP A 264 2.38 3.29 18.27
N ARG A 265 2.58 4.39 17.52
CA ARG A 265 2.75 4.41 16.06
C ARG A 265 3.91 3.57 15.53
N LYS A 266 4.82 3.08 16.39
CA LYS A 266 5.89 2.18 15.95
C LYS A 266 5.40 0.78 15.60
N TYR A 267 4.23 0.40 16.10
CA TYR A 267 3.58 -0.86 15.72
C TYR A 267 2.67 -0.62 14.54
N ARG A 268 2.65 -1.60 13.64
CA ARG A 268 1.81 -1.60 12.45
C ARG A 268 0.75 -2.69 12.59
N PRO A 269 -0.36 -2.61 11.84
CA PRO A 269 -1.35 -3.69 11.79
C PRO A 269 -0.73 -5.08 11.56
N VAL A 270 0.24 -5.20 10.63
CA VAL A 270 0.95 -6.47 10.35
C VAL A 270 1.71 -7.03 11.55
N ASP A 271 2.17 -6.20 12.48
CA ASP A 271 2.87 -6.64 13.69
C ASP A 271 1.93 -7.32 14.69
N ILE A 272 0.63 -7.04 14.58
CA ILE A 272 -0.42 -7.53 15.49
C ILE A 272 -1.12 -8.76 14.92
N MET A 273 -1.15 -8.91 13.58
CA MET A 273 -1.76 -10.07 12.93
C MET A 273 -1.35 -11.43 13.52
N PRO A 274 -0.08 -11.69 13.93
CA PRO A 274 0.31 -12.99 14.48
C PRO A 274 -0.48 -13.45 15.73
N VAL A 275 -0.99 -12.51 16.53
CA VAL A 275 -1.78 -12.80 17.75
C VAL A 275 -3.28 -12.85 17.49
N CYS A 276 -3.73 -12.56 16.27
CA CYS A 276 -5.15 -12.54 15.90
C CYS A 276 -5.55 -13.80 15.13
N GLY A 277 -6.80 -14.22 15.25
CA GLY A 277 -7.42 -15.29 14.46
C GLY A 277 -8.06 -14.76 13.18
N GLN A 278 -8.33 -13.46 13.11
CA GLN A 278 -8.84 -12.82 11.90
C GLN A 278 -8.48 -11.34 11.84
N VAL A 279 -8.46 -10.81 10.62
CA VAL A 279 -8.45 -9.37 10.35
C VAL A 279 -9.81 -8.96 9.81
N ILE A 280 -10.36 -7.88 10.36
CA ILE A 280 -11.62 -7.27 9.92
C ILE A 280 -11.30 -5.88 9.36
N SER A 281 -11.55 -5.70 8.06
CA SER A 281 -11.14 -4.50 7.33
C SER A 281 -12.02 -4.29 6.09
N LYS A 282 -11.98 -3.08 5.53
CA LYS A 282 -12.49 -2.80 4.17
C LYS A 282 -11.58 -3.38 3.08
N PRO A 283 -12.07 -3.54 1.83
CA PRO A 283 -11.27 -4.06 0.74
C PRO A 283 -10.19 -3.05 0.32
N GLY A 284 -8.95 -3.33 0.74
CA GLY A 284 -7.78 -2.52 0.44
C GLY A 284 -6.52 -3.39 0.32
N TYR A 285 -5.76 -3.17 -0.76
CA TYR A 285 -4.62 -4.01 -1.12
C TYR A 285 -3.63 -4.23 0.03
N GLY A 286 -3.19 -3.16 0.71
CA GLY A 286 -2.10 -3.24 1.70
C GLY A 286 -2.39 -4.23 2.84
N THR A 287 -3.50 -4.04 3.57
CA THR A 287 -3.92 -4.92 4.66
C THR A 287 -4.11 -6.35 4.19
N PHE A 288 -4.73 -6.55 3.02
CA PHE A 288 -5.04 -7.88 2.53
C PHE A 288 -3.82 -8.61 2.00
N ALA A 289 -2.89 -7.91 1.34
CA ALA A 289 -1.62 -8.47 0.94
C ALA A 289 -0.83 -8.93 2.18
N GLU A 290 -0.76 -8.14 3.24
CA GLU A 290 -0.11 -8.52 4.50
C GLU A 290 -0.83 -9.71 5.18
N ALA A 291 -2.16 -9.70 5.24
CA ALA A 291 -2.96 -10.80 5.78
C ALA A 291 -2.76 -12.11 4.98
N SER A 292 -2.80 -12.06 3.65
CA SER A 292 -2.54 -13.19 2.76
C SER A 292 -1.11 -13.70 2.87
N LYS A 293 -0.11 -12.80 3.05
CA LYS A 293 1.27 -13.21 3.34
C LYS A 293 1.35 -14.05 4.62
N LEU A 294 0.55 -13.72 5.63
CA LEU A 294 0.48 -14.44 6.91
C LEU A 294 -0.55 -15.59 6.95
N ASN A 295 -1.23 -15.89 5.84
CA ASN A 295 -2.33 -16.87 5.78
C ASN A 295 -3.46 -16.59 6.80
N MET A 296 -3.74 -15.32 7.04
CA MET A 296 -4.75 -14.90 7.99
C MET A 296 -6.16 -14.97 7.38
N PRO A 297 -7.16 -15.46 8.13
CA PRO A 297 -8.56 -15.29 7.78
C PRO A 297 -8.96 -13.81 7.69
N ILE A 298 -9.78 -13.47 6.69
CA ILE A 298 -10.19 -12.10 6.41
C ILE A 298 -11.71 -11.99 6.48
N THR A 299 -12.19 -11.08 7.32
CA THR A 299 -13.57 -10.59 7.25
C THR A 299 -13.56 -9.22 6.58
N THR A 300 -14.31 -9.08 5.50
CA THR A 300 -14.39 -7.84 4.73
C THR A 300 -15.82 -7.46 4.41
N ILE A 301 -16.02 -6.20 4.08
CA ILE A 301 -17.25 -5.68 3.49
C ILE A 301 -17.14 -5.57 1.97
N THR A 302 -18.25 -5.61 1.24
CA THR A 302 -18.28 -5.25 -0.19
C THR A 302 -18.14 -3.74 -0.37
N ARG A 303 -17.67 -3.32 -1.56
CA ARG A 303 -17.55 -1.91 -1.94
C ARG A 303 -17.78 -1.77 -3.44
N ASP A 304 -19.02 -1.55 -3.82
CA ASP A 304 -19.42 -1.60 -5.23
C ASP A 304 -19.01 -0.36 -6.04
N ASN A 305 -18.73 0.76 -5.36
CA ASN A 305 -18.43 2.04 -6.01
C ASN A 305 -16.94 2.26 -6.31
N PHE A 306 -16.08 1.24 -6.18
CA PHE A 306 -14.64 1.39 -6.44
C PHE A 306 -14.12 0.22 -7.26
N ALA A 307 -13.73 0.47 -8.52
CA ALA A 307 -13.49 -0.59 -9.50
C ALA A 307 -12.42 -1.63 -9.08
N GLU A 308 -11.41 -1.23 -8.29
CA GLU A 308 -10.40 -2.15 -7.74
C GLU A 308 -11.00 -3.22 -6.80
N ALA A 309 -12.11 -2.90 -6.11
CA ALA A 309 -12.65 -3.75 -5.06
C ALA A 309 -13.09 -5.13 -5.58
N ALA A 310 -13.57 -5.21 -6.83
CA ALA A 310 -13.95 -6.48 -7.44
C ALA A 310 -12.76 -7.45 -7.52
N TYR A 311 -11.61 -6.97 -8.00
CA TYR A 311 -10.38 -7.77 -8.11
C TYR A 311 -9.81 -8.17 -6.75
N ILE A 312 -9.90 -7.27 -5.76
CA ILE A 312 -9.51 -7.57 -4.38
C ILE A 312 -10.40 -8.66 -3.78
N LEU A 313 -11.72 -8.53 -3.90
CA LEU A 313 -12.67 -9.50 -3.35
C LEU A 313 -12.55 -10.88 -4.04
N GLU A 314 -12.36 -10.90 -5.36
CA GLU A 314 -12.06 -12.13 -6.09
C GLU A 314 -10.75 -12.77 -5.60
N GLY A 315 -9.70 -11.96 -5.42
CA GLY A 315 -8.44 -12.41 -4.85
C GLY A 315 -8.57 -13.05 -3.47
N ILE A 316 -9.35 -12.44 -2.58
CA ILE A 316 -9.63 -13.00 -1.24
C ILE A 316 -10.36 -14.34 -1.36
N LYS A 317 -11.40 -14.42 -2.20
CA LYS A 317 -12.14 -15.67 -2.43
C LYS A 317 -11.21 -16.79 -2.90
N ASN A 318 -10.27 -16.44 -3.77
CA ASN A 318 -9.32 -17.39 -4.32
C ASN A 318 -8.29 -17.87 -3.30
N TYR A 319 -7.74 -16.98 -2.45
CA TYR A 319 -6.51 -17.29 -1.70
C TYR A 319 -6.61 -17.24 -0.17
N ASN A 320 -7.74 -16.82 0.40
CA ASN A 320 -7.89 -16.70 1.86
C ASN A 320 -9.15 -17.41 2.37
N GLN A 321 -9.08 -17.87 3.62
CA GLN A 321 -10.30 -18.10 4.40
C GLN A 321 -11.00 -16.76 4.62
N HIS A 322 -12.29 -16.69 4.34
CA HIS A 322 -12.96 -15.39 4.28
C HIS A 322 -14.42 -15.37 4.71
N LYS A 323 -14.86 -14.17 5.08
CA LYS A 323 -16.26 -13.76 5.22
C LYS A 323 -16.41 -12.43 4.49
N ILE A 324 -17.32 -12.39 3.52
CA ILE A 324 -17.61 -11.17 2.75
C ILE A 324 -19.02 -10.75 3.12
N LEU A 325 -19.12 -9.64 3.82
CA LEU A 325 -20.35 -9.06 4.36
C LEU A 325 -20.83 -7.94 3.44
N SER A 326 -22.13 -7.73 3.37
CA SER A 326 -22.70 -6.46 2.90
C SER A 326 -22.39 -5.33 3.91
N PRO A 327 -22.35 -4.06 3.47
CA PRO A 327 -22.25 -2.93 4.38
C PRO A 327 -23.36 -2.94 5.45
N GLN A 328 -24.57 -3.34 5.08
CA GLN A 328 -25.70 -3.43 6.01
C GLN A 328 -25.44 -4.45 7.13
N GLU A 329 -25.00 -5.66 6.80
CA GLU A 329 -24.66 -6.69 7.81
C GLU A 329 -23.58 -6.21 8.77
N PHE A 330 -22.60 -5.43 8.30
CA PHE A 330 -21.52 -4.93 9.14
C PHE A 330 -21.95 -3.74 10.01
N PHE A 331 -22.62 -2.73 9.46
CA PHE A 331 -22.92 -1.48 10.15
C PHE A 331 -24.22 -1.54 10.97
N GLU A 332 -25.24 -2.25 10.48
CA GLU A 332 -26.56 -2.33 11.11
C GLU A 332 -26.79 -3.66 11.84
N GLY A 333 -26.02 -4.70 11.48
CA GLY A 333 -26.10 -6.02 12.10
C GLY A 333 -25.53 -6.07 13.52
N ASP A 334 -25.64 -7.25 14.13
CA ASP A 334 -25.18 -7.53 15.50
C ASP A 334 -23.79 -8.17 15.58
N TRP A 335 -23.14 -8.38 14.44
CA TRP A 335 -21.85 -9.05 14.27
C TRP A 335 -21.86 -10.56 14.57
N ASP A 336 -23.01 -11.21 14.47
CA ASP A 336 -23.11 -12.68 14.59
C ASP A 336 -22.22 -13.45 13.59
N PHE A 337 -21.75 -12.78 12.54
CA PHE A 337 -20.72 -13.31 11.64
C PHE A 337 -19.46 -13.80 12.38
N LEU A 338 -19.14 -13.27 13.57
CA LEU A 338 -18.00 -13.74 14.38
C LEU A 338 -18.14 -15.21 14.80
N ASN A 339 -19.38 -15.70 14.97
CA ASN A 339 -19.68 -17.07 15.35
C ASN A 339 -19.83 -18.02 14.15
N GLN A 340 -19.87 -17.48 12.93
CA GLN A 340 -19.98 -18.27 11.70
C GLN A 340 -18.63 -18.87 11.30
N GLU A 341 -18.63 -19.95 10.55
CA GLU A 341 -17.41 -20.51 9.96
C GLU A 341 -16.90 -19.64 8.80
N PHE A 342 -15.59 -19.69 8.54
CA PHE A 342 -15.01 -19.05 7.36
C PHE A 342 -15.27 -19.89 6.11
N GLN A 343 -15.59 -19.22 5.00
CA GLN A 343 -15.55 -19.84 3.68
C GLN A 343 -14.10 -20.19 3.34
N GLN A 344 -13.89 -21.35 2.72
CA GLN A 344 -12.57 -21.80 2.29
C GLN A 344 -12.16 -21.14 0.97
N PRO A 345 -10.86 -20.93 0.72
CA PRO A 345 -10.38 -20.43 -0.57
C PRO A 345 -10.78 -21.35 -1.72
N SER A 346 -11.15 -20.78 -2.87
CA SER A 346 -11.51 -21.54 -4.07
C SER A 346 -10.30 -22.10 -4.83
N GLU A 347 -9.13 -21.46 -4.72
CA GLU A 347 -7.89 -21.94 -5.34
C GLU A 347 -7.09 -22.82 -4.39
N LEU A 348 -6.62 -23.97 -4.89
CA LEU A 348 -5.74 -24.86 -4.14
C LEU A 348 -4.28 -24.39 -4.13
N LYS A 349 -3.91 -23.56 -5.11
CA LYS A 349 -2.56 -23.00 -5.21
C LYS A 349 -2.43 -21.82 -4.26
N THR A 350 -1.34 -21.80 -3.51
CA THR A 350 -1.02 -20.64 -2.67
C THR A 350 -0.56 -19.48 -3.54
N ILE A 351 -0.99 -18.27 -3.18
CA ILE A 351 -0.51 -17.04 -3.79
C ILE A 351 0.97 -16.83 -3.48
N THR A 352 1.75 -16.41 -4.48
CA THR A 352 3.18 -16.11 -4.31
C THR A 352 3.38 -14.89 -3.40
N LYS A 353 4.39 -14.91 -2.52
CA LYS A 353 4.59 -13.91 -1.43
C LYS A 353 5.90 -13.13 -1.49
N ASP A 354 6.68 -13.31 -2.55
CA ASP A 354 8.05 -12.82 -2.75
C ASP A 354 8.12 -11.48 -3.50
N GLY A 355 7.02 -10.74 -3.59
CA GLY A 355 6.94 -9.53 -4.39
C GLY A 355 7.99 -8.48 -4.01
N ASN A 356 8.25 -8.31 -2.71
CA ASN A 356 9.27 -7.38 -2.24
C ASN A 356 10.66 -7.77 -2.76
N GLU A 357 11.02 -9.05 -2.62
CA GLU A 357 12.33 -9.60 -2.99
C GLU A 357 12.54 -9.58 -4.50
N VAL A 358 11.53 -9.99 -5.28
CA VAL A 358 11.60 -10.00 -6.74
C VAL A 358 11.77 -8.59 -7.30
N ILE A 359 10.98 -7.62 -6.83
CA ILE A 359 11.11 -6.22 -7.26
C ILE A 359 12.49 -5.68 -6.86
N ALA A 360 12.89 -5.86 -5.59
CA ALA A 360 14.16 -5.37 -5.09
C ALA A 360 15.35 -5.92 -5.88
N GLN A 361 15.38 -7.22 -6.15
CA GLN A 361 16.47 -7.85 -6.89
C GLN A 361 16.55 -7.34 -8.34
N ASN A 362 15.40 -7.14 -9.00
CA ASN A 362 15.39 -6.55 -10.35
C ASN A 362 15.96 -5.13 -10.35
N VAL A 363 15.57 -4.31 -9.37
CA VAL A 363 16.07 -2.94 -9.23
C VAL A 363 17.58 -2.93 -8.98
N ILE A 364 18.06 -3.76 -8.06
CA ILE A 364 19.48 -3.86 -7.73
C ILE A 364 20.29 -4.36 -8.93
N ASN A 365 19.80 -5.35 -9.66
CA ASN A 365 20.46 -5.87 -10.85
C ASN A 365 20.57 -4.82 -11.95
N PHE A 366 19.59 -3.92 -12.06
CA PHE A 366 19.64 -2.80 -13.00
C PHE A 366 20.69 -1.76 -12.57
N LEU A 367 20.76 -1.40 -11.29
CA LEU A 367 21.70 -0.40 -10.79
C LEU A 367 23.17 -0.85 -10.77
N LYS A 368 23.41 -2.16 -10.86
CA LYS A 368 24.77 -2.75 -10.91
C LYS A 368 25.33 -2.91 -12.33
N GLN A 369 24.50 -2.68 -13.36
CA GLN A 369 24.93 -2.61 -14.75
C GLN A 369 25.51 -1.23 -15.05
#